data_AF-A0A945Q3K8-F1
#
_entry.id   AF-A0A945Q3K8-F1
#
_cell.length_a   1.000
_cell.length_b   1.000
_cell.length_c   1.000
_cell.angle_alpha   90.00
_cell.angle_beta   90.00
_cell.angle_gamma   90.00
#
_symmetry.space_group_name_H-M   'P 1'
#
loop_
_entity.id
_entity.type
_entity.pdbx_description
1 polymer ?
#
loop_
_entity_poly.entity_id
_entity_poly.type
_entity_poly.pdbx_seq_one_letter_code
_entity_poly.pdbx_strand_id
1 'polypeptide(L)'
;MRFNFLFLALLISSFCFSQIKDIQKTEIIKTNDGFQLLRNGKPYYVKGAGGTEYLSLLKSIGGNSIRTWSTGDAQKILDDAYANGISVCIGLWVGHERHGFNYNDEYAITAQLKAFEQDIIKYKDHPALLMWAIGNEVDLFYKNFRVWNAIEDIAKMIKEIDPNHPTMTVTAGIDPAEVFMIKTYCPSIDILGVNTYGGVQYL
;
A
#
# COMPACT_ATOMS: atom_id res chain seq x y z
N MET A 1 -20.43 -47.00 -59.57
CA MET A 1 -19.35 -46.92 -58.57
C MET A 1 -18.60 -45.62 -58.74
N ARG A 2 -18.73 -44.69 -57.79
CA ARG A 2 -17.69 -43.72 -57.36
C ARG A 2 -18.25 -42.96 -56.16
N PHE A 3 -17.71 -43.30 -54.99
CA PHE A 3 -18.06 -42.75 -53.68
C PHE A 3 -17.48 -41.34 -53.54
N ASN A 4 -18.31 -40.34 -53.24
CA ASN A 4 -17.85 -39.04 -52.75
C ASN A 4 -17.76 -39.11 -51.22
N PHE A 5 -16.54 -39.15 -50.68
CA PHE A 5 -16.27 -38.94 -49.26
C PHE A 5 -16.30 -37.44 -48.98
N LEU A 6 -17.32 -36.96 -48.25
CA LEU A 6 -17.28 -35.65 -47.61
C LEU A 6 -16.58 -35.81 -46.25
N PHE A 7 -15.35 -35.30 -46.13
CA PHE A 7 -14.65 -35.17 -44.87
C PHE A 7 -15.20 -33.93 -44.14
N LEU A 8 -15.98 -34.15 -43.07
CA LEU A 8 -16.40 -33.09 -42.16
C LEU A 8 -15.31 -32.88 -41.11
N ALA A 9 -14.47 -31.86 -41.29
CA ALA A 9 -13.49 -31.47 -40.29
C ALA A 9 -14.20 -30.69 -39.16
N LEU A 10 -14.32 -31.30 -37.99
CA LEU A 10 -14.73 -30.61 -36.76
C LEU A 10 -13.55 -29.76 -36.25
N LEU A 11 -13.61 -28.45 -36.42
CA LEU A 11 -12.73 -27.50 -35.76
C LEU A 11 -13.14 -27.39 -34.29
N ILE A 12 -12.42 -28.09 -33.41
CA ILE A 12 -12.49 -27.85 -31.96
C ILE A 12 -11.68 -26.58 -31.70
N SER A 13 -12.35 -25.43 -31.58
CA SER A 13 -11.72 -24.21 -31.09
C SER A 13 -11.47 -24.36 -29.59
N SER A 14 -10.21 -24.61 -29.23
CA SER A 14 -9.75 -24.43 -27.85
C SER A 14 -9.87 -22.95 -27.50
N PHE A 15 -11.00 -22.55 -26.89
CA PHE A 15 -11.10 -21.28 -26.19
C PHE A 15 -10.18 -21.35 -24.98
N CYS A 16 -8.95 -20.87 -25.15
CA CYS A 16 -8.06 -20.57 -24.05
C CYS A 16 -8.67 -19.36 -23.33
N PHE A 17 -9.50 -19.61 -22.32
CA PHE A 17 -9.90 -18.57 -21.37
C PHE A 17 -8.63 -18.13 -20.66
N SER A 18 -8.03 -17.04 -21.12
CA SER A 18 -7.09 -16.29 -20.30
C SER A 18 -7.83 -15.93 -19.01
N GLN A 19 -7.35 -16.43 -17.87
CA GLN A 19 -7.87 -15.99 -16.58
C GLN A 19 -7.66 -14.47 -16.53
N ILE A 20 -8.75 -13.71 -16.57
CA ILE A 20 -8.71 -12.29 -16.26
C ILE A 20 -8.19 -12.21 -14.83
N LYS A 21 -6.91 -11.88 -14.67
CA LYS A 21 -6.33 -11.58 -13.37
C LYS A 21 -7.08 -10.33 -12.90
N ASP A 22 -7.94 -10.49 -11.90
CA ASP A 22 -8.69 -9.37 -11.32
C ASP A 22 -7.70 -8.48 -10.57
N ILE A 23 -7.08 -7.56 -11.30
CA ILE A 23 -6.09 -6.62 -10.77
C ILE A 23 -6.82 -5.78 -9.73
N GLN A 24 -6.50 -6.00 -8.47
CA GLN A 24 -6.95 -5.10 -7.42
C GLN A 24 -6.17 -3.80 -7.58
N LYS A 25 -6.88 -2.72 -7.84
CA LYS A 25 -6.30 -1.40 -8.02
C LYS A 25 -6.92 -0.44 -7.02
N THR A 26 -6.08 0.24 -6.27
CA THR A 26 -6.47 1.35 -5.42
C THR A 26 -5.84 2.62 -5.98
N GLU A 27 -6.64 3.67 -6.15
CA GLU A 27 -6.15 4.93 -6.70
C GLU A 27 -6.82 6.13 -6.04
N ILE A 28 -6.15 7.27 -6.08
CA ILE A 28 -6.68 8.54 -5.60
C ILE A 28 -6.97 9.39 -6.82
N ILE A 29 -8.20 9.85 -6.92
CA ILE A 29 -8.60 10.80 -7.95
C ILE A 29 -8.83 12.17 -7.34
N LYS A 30 -8.50 13.21 -8.09
CA LYS A 30 -8.90 14.58 -7.77
C LYS A 30 -10.33 14.80 -8.25
N THR A 31 -11.17 15.37 -7.40
CA THR A 31 -12.55 15.76 -7.69
C THR A 31 -12.69 17.28 -7.56
N ASN A 32 -13.89 17.81 -7.82
CA ASN A 32 -14.19 19.23 -7.59
C ASN A 32 -14.15 19.59 -6.09
N ASP A 33 -14.42 18.62 -5.22
CA ASP A 33 -14.57 18.81 -3.77
C ASP A 33 -13.33 18.33 -2.98
N GLY A 34 -12.25 17.93 -3.67
CA GLY A 34 -11.02 17.46 -3.04
C GLY A 34 -10.47 16.19 -3.69
N PHE A 35 -10.31 15.14 -2.89
CA PHE A 35 -9.76 13.86 -3.32
C PHE A 35 -10.68 12.70 -2.93
N GLN A 36 -10.71 11.65 -3.74
CA GLN A 36 -11.48 10.45 -3.46
C GLN A 36 -10.61 9.21 -3.69
N LEU A 37 -10.60 8.32 -2.71
CA LEU A 37 -10.00 7.00 -2.85
C LEU A 37 -10.98 6.08 -3.58
N LEU A 38 -10.51 5.43 -4.64
CA LEU A 38 -11.21 4.39 -5.35
C LEU A 38 -10.54 3.05 -5.09
N ARG A 39 -11.34 2.00 -4.93
CA ARG A 39 -10.89 0.61 -4.98
C ARG A 39 -11.65 -0.12 -6.07
N ASN A 40 -10.92 -0.64 -7.04
CA ASN A 40 -11.44 -1.30 -8.25
C ASN A 40 -12.47 -0.43 -8.98
N GLY A 41 -12.12 0.85 -9.15
CA GLY A 41 -12.96 1.84 -9.84
C GLY A 41 -14.20 2.30 -9.06
N LYS A 42 -14.40 1.86 -7.80
CA LYS A 42 -15.54 2.27 -6.97
C LYS A 42 -15.08 3.14 -5.80
N PRO A 43 -15.85 4.19 -5.41
CA PRO A 43 -15.56 4.96 -4.21
C PRO A 43 -15.37 4.09 -2.98
N TYR A 44 -14.28 4.33 -2.24
CA TYR A 44 -13.89 3.54 -1.09
C TYR A 44 -13.55 4.45 0.09
N TYR A 45 -14.46 4.53 1.06
CA TYR A 45 -14.21 5.25 2.32
C TYR A 45 -13.64 4.29 3.36
N VAL A 46 -12.46 4.59 3.90
CA VAL A 46 -11.77 3.72 4.86
C VAL A 46 -12.43 3.84 6.25
N LYS A 47 -12.97 2.74 6.74
CA LYS A 47 -13.47 2.57 8.12
C LYS A 47 -12.53 1.61 8.83
N GLY A 48 -11.35 2.13 9.15
CA GLY A 48 -10.19 1.33 9.53
C GLY A 48 -10.04 1.09 11.03
N ALA A 49 -9.29 0.04 11.39
CA ALA A 49 -8.73 -0.16 12.72
C ALA A 49 -7.21 -0.40 12.64
N GLY A 50 -6.47 -0.09 13.71
CA GLY A 50 -5.07 -0.49 13.83
C GLY A 50 -4.95 -1.89 14.45
N GLY A 51 -4.10 -2.75 13.88
CA GLY A 51 -3.88 -4.11 14.37
C GLY A 51 -4.48 -5.20 13.48
N THR A 52 -4.38 -6.45 13.94
CA THR A 52 -4.61 -7.65 13.12
C THR A 52 -5.60 -8.65 13.75
N GLU A 53 -6.09 -8.35 14.96
CA GLU A 53 -6.98 -9.22 15.71
C GLU A 53 -8.46 -8.87 15.50
N TYR A 54 -9.36 -9.79 15.85
CA TYR A 54 -10.81 -9.59 15.86
C TYR A 54 -11.42 -9.13 14.53
N LEU A 55 -10.88 -9.56 13.40
CA LEU A 55 -11.32 -9.16 12.05
C LEU A 55 -12.82 -9.38 11.81
N SER A 56 -13.38 -10.50 12.28
CA SER A 56 -14.82 -10.77 12.16
C SER A 56 -15.67 -9.80 12.99
N LEU A 57 -15.19 -9.38 14.17
CA LEU A 57 -15.86 -8.36 14.97
C LEU A 57 -15.79 -7.00 14.27
N LEU A 58 -14.61 -6.61 13.78
CA LEU A 58 -14.42 -5.37 13.01
C LEU A 58 -15.41 -5.30 11.82
N LYS A 59 -15.52 -6.39 11.06
CA LYS A 59 -16.50 -6.51 9.98
C LYS A 59 -17.94 -6.33 10.49
N SER A 60 -18.29 -7.00 11.59
CA SER A 60 -19.66 -6.98 12.13
C SER A 60 -20.11 -5.59 12.60
N ILE A 61 -19.17 -4.73 13.00
CA ILE A 61 -19.44 -3.34 13.40
C ILE A 61 -19.27 -2.33 12.24
N GLY A 62 -19.07 -2.82 11.01
CA GLY A 62 -19.01 -2.00 9.80
C GLY A 62 -17.63 -1.46 9.44
N GLY A 63 -16.57 -1.94 10.09
CA GLY A 63 -15.19 -1.70 9.67
C GLY A 63 -14.84 -2.48 8.40
N ASN A 64 -13.92 -1.93 7.60
CA ASN A 64 -13.60 -2.48 6.27
C ASN A 64 -12.10 -2.59 5.98
N SER A 65 -11.24 -2.06 6.84
CA SER A 65 -9.80 -2.02 6.61
C SER A 65 -9.03 -2.15 7.91
N ILE A 66 -7.80 -2.62 7.84
CA ILE A 66 -6.82 -2.57 8.93
C ILE A 66 -5.52 -1.90 8.49
N ARG A 67 -4.74 -1.42 9.46
CA ARG A 67 -3.36 -0.96 9.25
C ARG A 67 -2.38 -1.82 10.05
N THR A 68 -1.27 -2.18 9.42
CA THR A 68 -0.09 -2.74 10.09
C THR A 68 1.07 -1.73 10.08
N TRP A 69 2.12 -2.01 10.85
CA TRP A 69 3.31 -1.16 10.93
C TRP A 69 4.53 -1.76 10.22
N SER A 70 4.49 -3.05 9.89
CA SER A 70 5.55 -3.77 9.18
C SER A 70 4.95 -4.84 8.27
N THR A 71 5.83 -5.50 7.52
CA THR A 71 5.57 -6.67 6.69
C THR A 71 5.67 -7.99 7.47
N GLY A 72 5.86 -7.93 8.79
CA GLY A 72 5.84 -9.10 9.67
C GLY A 72 4.50 -9.85 9.56
N ASP A 73 4.56 -11.15 9.28
CA ASP A 73 3.40 -12.02 9.02
C ASP A 73 2.43 -11.53 7.94
N ALA A 74 2.88 -10.65 7.03
CA ALA A 74 2.01 -10.00 6.04
C ALA A 74 1.20 -10.99 5.21
N GLN A 75 1.77 -12.13 4.80
CA GLN A 75 1.02 -13.17 4.07
C GLN A 75 -0.23 -13.61 4.85
N LYS A 76 -0.04 -14.03 6.10
CA LYS A 76 -1.14 -14.51 6.94
C LYS A 76 -2.16 -13.40 7.21
N ILE A 77 -1.70 -12.19 7.50
CA ILE A 77 -2.57 -11.04 7.76
C ILE A 77 -3.42 -10.72 6.54
N LEU A 78 -2.81 -10.71 5.36
CA LEU A 78 -3.47 -10.46 4.09
C LEU A 78 -4.49 -11.56 3.77
N ASP A 79 -4.14 -12.83 3.97
CA ASP A 79 -5.03 -13.98 3.78
C ASP A 79 -6.25 -13.90 4.73
N ASP A 80 -6.01 -13.65 6.02
CA ASP A 80 -7.06 -13.54 7.04
C ASP A 80 -7.99 -12.33 6.78
N ALA A 81 -7.41 -11.19 6.38
CA ALA A 81 -8.17 -10.01 5.99
C ALA A 81 -9.02 -10.28 4.75
N TYR A 82 -8.46 -10.95 3.73
CA TYR A 82 -9.20 -11.31 2.52
C TYR A 82 -10.38 -12.25 2.82
N ALA A 83 -10.17 -13.26 3.67
CA ALA A 83 -11.24 -14.16 4.12
C ALA A 83 -12.38 -13.42 4.83
N ASN A 84 -12.09 -12.27 5.47
CA ASN A 84 -13.09 -11.43 6.11
C ASN A 84 -13.63 -10.31 5.20
N GLY A 85 -13.10 -10.12 3.99
CA GLY A 85 -13.46 -9.00 3.11
C GLY A 85 -12.95 -7.64 3.62
N ILE A 86 -11.81 -7.66 4.32
CA ILE A 86 -11.13 -6.50 4.89
C ILE A 86 -9.90 -6.16 4.04
N SER A 87 -9.66 -4.86 3.81
CA SER A 87 -8.40 -4.38 3.22
C SER A 87 -7.28 -4.26 4.23
N VAL A 88 -6.04 -4.26 3.75
CA VAL A 88 -4.87 -4.00 4.58
C VAL A 88 -4.04 -2.86 3.99
N CYS A 89 -3.85 -1.81 4.79
CA CYS A 89 -2.75 -0.88 4.62
C CYS A 89 -1.50 -1.48 5.29
N ILE A 90 -0.55 -1.97 4.48
CA ILE A 90 0.67 -2.60 4.99
C ILE A 90 1.70 -1.53 5.30
N GLY A 91 2.22 -1.55 6.54
CA GLY A 91 3.32 -0.68 6.95
C GLY A 91 4.68 -1.22 6.53
N LEU A 92 5.60 -0.30 6.25
CA LEU A 92 7.03 -0.54 6.11
C LEU A 92 7.73 0.16 7.28
N TRP A 93 8.40 -0.60 8.15
CA TRP A 93 9.04 -0.06 9.35
C TRP A 93 10.38 0.60 9.01
N VAL A 94 10.31 1.81 8.46
CA VAL A 94 11.49 2.63 8.12
C VAL A 94 12.26 2.98 9.39
N GLY A 95 13.58 2.79 9.36
CA GLY A 95 14.47 2.96 10.50
C GLY A 95 14.46 4.38 11.06
N HIS A 96 14.20 4.52 12.37
CA HIS A 96 14.17 5.82 13.02
C HIS A 96 15.56 6.26 13.50
N GLU A 97 15.91 7.53 13.28
CA GLU A 97 17.14 8.10 13.84
C GLU A 97 17.14 8.03 15.38
N ARG A 98 15.99 8.31 16.01
CA ARG A 98 15.83 8.18 17.49
C ARG A 98 16.02 6.76 18.03
N HIS A 99 15.99 5.74 17.16
CA HIS A 99 16.27 4.35 17.52
C HIS A 99 17.67 3.90 17.07
N GLY A 100 18.52 4.84 16.61
CA GLY A 100 19.91 4.59 16.23
C GLY A 100 20.14 4.36 14.73
N PHE A 101 19.13 4.50 13.88
CA PHE A 101 19.34 4.38 12.43
C PHE A 101 20.15 5.58 11.92
N ASN A 102 21.28 5.31 11.26
CA ASN A 102 22.17 6.36 10.76
C ASN A 102 21.93 6.65 9.28
N TYR A 103 21.27 7.75 8.97
CA TYR A 103 21.01 8.18 7.58
C TYR A 103 22.25 8.73 6.83
N ASN A 104 23.44 8.67 7.42
CA ASN A 104 24.71 8.85 6.70
C ASN A 104 25.40 7.52 6.33
N ASP A 105 24.82 6.39 6.74
CA ASP A 105 25.28 5.06 6.35
C ASP A 105 24.55 4.59 5.09
N GLU A 106 25.18 4.76 3.94
CA GLU A 106 24.64 4.36 2.64
C GLU A 106 24.34 2.85 2.55
N TYR A 107 25.11 2.01 3.27
CA TYR A 107 24.88 0.57 3.26
C TYR A 107 23.59 0.23 4.02
N ALA A 108 23.36 0.86 5.17
CA ALA A 108 22.12 0.68 5.94
C ALA A 108 20.89 1.14 5.15
N ILE A 109 20.98 2.30 4.48
CA ILE A 109 19.90 2.82 3.62
C ILE A 109 19.61 1.86 2.47
N THR A 110 20.65 1.42 1.76
CA THR A 110 20.51 0.51 0.61
C THR A 110 19.96 -0.85 1.03
N ALA A 111 20.41 -1.39 2.17
CA ALA A 111 19.92 -2.67 2.69
C ALA A 111 18.43 -2.60 3.04
N GLN A 112 17.99 -1.52 3.68
CA GLN A 112 16.58 -1.29 3.99
C GLN A 112 15.73 -1.19 2.71
N LEU A 113 16.18 -0.42 1.71
CA LEU A 113 15.45 -0.28 0.44
C LEU A 113 15.27 -1.64 -0.26
N LYS A 114 16.34 -2.44 -0.33
CA LYS A 114 16.30 -3.78 -0.93
C LYS A 114 15.42 -4.76 -0.17
N ALA A 115 15.40 -4.68 1.17
CA ALA A 115 14.51 -5.51 1.98
C ALA A 115 13.04 -5.19 1.67
N PHE A 116 12.69 -3.89 1.58
CA PHE A 116 11.34 -3.50 1.20
C PHE A 116 11.01 -3.89 -0.24
N GLU A 117 11.92 -3.73 -1.20
CA GLU A 117 11.71 -4.17 -2.59
C GLU A 117 11.24 -5.64 -2.66
N GLN A 118 11.88 -6.53 -1.90
CA GLN A 118 11.50 -7.94 -1.83
C GLN A 118 10.08 -8.15 -1.28
N ASP A 119 9.71 -7.41 -0.23
CA ASP A 119 8.36 -7.48 0.35
C ASP A 119 7.30 -6.95 -0.62
N ILE A 120 7.58 -5.84 -1.33
CA ILE A 120 6.66 -5.27 -2.32
C ILE A 120 6.43 -6.28 -3.45
N ILE A 121 7.48 -6.85 -4.03
CA ILE A 121 7.37 -7.88 -5.08
C ILE A 121 6.52 -9.05 -4.60
N LYS A 122 6.68 -9.46 -3.34
CA LYS A 122 5.99 -10.60 -2.76
C LYS A 122 4.50 -10.36 -2.57
N TYR A 123 4.07 -9.18 -2.12
CA TYR A 123 2.69 -8.96 -1.68
C TYR A 123 1.85 -8.02 -2.55
N LYS A 124 2.45 -7.29 -3.51
CA LYS A 124 1.75 -6.30 -4.36
C LYS A 124 0.50 -6.84 -5.09
N ASP A 125 0.47 -8.13 -5.40
CA ASP A 125 -0.63 -8.74 -6.13
C ASP A 125 -1.72 -9.34 -5.21
N HIS A 126 -1.56 -9.19 -3.88
CA HIS A 126 -2.50 -9.79 -2.93
C HIS A 126 -3.83 -9.02 -2.90
N PRO A 127 -5.00 -9.69 -3.01
CA PRO A 127 -6.26 -8.99 -3.22
C PRO A 127 -6.76 -8.15 -2.03
N ALA A 128 -6.33 -8.47 -0.81
CA ALA A 128 -6.61 -7.64 0.37
C ALA A 128 -5.75 -6.37 0.47
N LEU A 129 -4.66 -6.25 -0.28
CA LEU A 129 -3.80 -5.07 -0.21
C LEU A 129 -4.59 -3.82 -0.63
N LEU A 130 -4.46 -2.75 0.16
CA LEU A 130 -5.08 -1.45 -0.11
C LEU A 130 -4.04 -0.43 -0.55
N MET A 131 -2.96 -0.30 0.21
CA MET A 131 -1.92 0.72 0.03
C MET A 131 -0.71 0.43 0.93
N TRP A 132 0.39 1.12 0.64
CA TRP A 132 1.66 0.99 1.36
C TRP A 132 1.92 2.19 2.26
N ALA A 133 2.10 1.98 3.57
CA ALA A 133 2.49 3.01 4.52
C ALA A 133 3.99 2.96 4.78
N ILE A 134 4.72 3.88 4.17
CA ILE A 134 6.17 4.02 4.22
C ILE A 134 6.54 4.80 5.48
N GLY A 135 7.04 4.08 6.48
CA GLY A 135 7.41 4.67 7.76
C GLY A 135 6.21 4.97 8.66
N ASN A 136 6.55 5.25 9.92
CA ASN A 136 5.62 5.71 10.92
C ASN A 136 6.36 6.63 11.88
N GLU A 137 5.96 7.88 11.95
CA GLU A 137 6.48 8.88 12.88
C GLU A 137 8.00 9.02 12.80
N VAL A 138 8.58 8.99 11.59
CA VAL A 138 10.03 9.18 11.39
C VAL A 138 10.46 10.65 11.60
N ASP A 139 9.49 11.56 11.59
CA ASP A 139 9.54 12.97 11.98
C ASP A 139 9.80 13.21 13.47
N LEU A 140 9.56 12.25 14.36
CA LEU A 140 9.86 12.46 15.77
C LEU A 140 11.37 12.43 16.03
N PHE A 141 11.90 13.58 16.45
CA PHE A 141 13.28 13.82 16.91
C PHE A 141 14.38 13.54 15.87
N TYR A 142 14.09 13.64 14.58
CA TYR A 142 15.11 13.57 13.54
C TYR A 142 15.99 14.83 13.51
N LYS A 143 17.24 14.66 13.10
CA LYS A 143 18.19 15.75 12.80
C LYS A 143 18.75 15.61 11.39
N ASN A 144 18.76 14.39 10.85
CA ASN A 144 19.23 14.13 9.50
C ASN A 144 18.09 14.16 8.49
N PHE A 145 18.00 15.22 7.70
CA PHE A 145 16.98 15.40 6.66
C PHE A 145 16.99 14.34 5.56
N ARG A 146 18.06 13.53 5.45
CA ARG A 146 18.14 12.39 4.52
C ARG A 146 17.11 11.29 4.80
N VAL A 147 16.43 11.33 5.95
CA VAL A 147 15.21 10.53 6.19
C VAL A 147 14.19 10.71 5.07
N TRP A 148 13.99 11.94 4.60
CA TRP A 148 13.01 12.24 3.55
C TRP A 148 13.45 11.72 2.17
N ASN A 149 14.75 11.76 1.89
CA ASN A 149 15.30 11.09 0.69
C ASN A 149 15.04 9.58 0.73
N ALA A 150 15.24 8.93 1.89
CA ALA A 150 14.97 7.51 2.02
C ALA A 150 13.47 7.17 1.86
N ILE A 151 12.57 8.01 2.40
CA ILE A 151 11.12 7.87 2.18
C ILE A 151 10.78 7.97 0.69
N GLU A 152 11.34 8.97 0.00
CA GLU A 152 11.13 9.15 -1.45
C GLU A 152 11.68 7.98 -2.27
N ASP A 153 12.89 7.51 -1.98
CA ASP A 153 13.50 6.38 -2.70
C ASP A 153 12.64 5.11 -2.58
N ILE A 154 12.07 4.85 -1.39
CA ILE A 154 11.14 3.75 -1.17
C ILE A 154 9.83 3.99 -1.93
N ALA A 155 9.26 5.19 -1.86
CA ALA A 155 8.01 5.53 -2.54
C ALA A 155 8.13 5.39 -4.06
N LYS A 156 9.22 5.90 -4.63
CA LYS A 156 9.52 5.78 -6.05
C LYS A 156 9.69 4.34 -6.48
N MET A 157 10.45 3.54 -5.72
CA MET A 157 10.61 2.11 -5.98
C MET A 157 9.25 1.39 -5.99
N ILE A 158 8.38 1.69 -5.03
CA ILE A 158 7.02 1.12 -4.99
C ILE A 158 6.22 1.51 -6.23
N LYS A 159 6.26 2.77 -6.66
CA LYS A 159 5.57 3.22 -7.88
C LYS A 159 6.02 2.48 -9.14
N GLU A 160 7.29 2.13 -9.21
CA GLU A 160 7.85 1.38 -10.35
C GLU A 160 7.41 -0.10 -10.34
N ILE A 161 7.35 -0.72 -9.15
CA ILE A 161 7.07 -2.17 -9.00
C ILE A 161 5.57 -2.47 -8.89
N ASP A 162 4.83 -1.61 -8.20
CA ASP A 162 3.41 -1.72 -7.90
C ASP A 162 2.65 -0.44 -8.27
N PRO A 163 2.30 -0.27 -9.57
CA PRO A 163 1.52 0.89 -10.01
C PRO A 163 0.04 0.82 -9.60
N ASN A 164 -0.38 -0.25 -8.91
CA ASN A 164 -1.79 -0.49 -8.60
C ASN A 164 -2.19 -0.02 -7.21
N HIS A 165 -1.24 0.27 -6.32
CA HIS A 165 -1.52 0.69 -4.95
C HIS A 165 -0.83 2.02 -4.63
N PRO A 166 -1.50 2.93 -3.90
CA PRO A 166 -0.90 4.19 -3.54
C PRO A 166 0.09 4.03 -2.39
N THR A 167 0.97 5.02 -2.28
CA THR A 167 1.96 5.18 -1.21
C THR A 167 1.49 6.23 -0.22
N MET A 168 1.81 6.01 1.05
CA MET A 168 1.52 6.89 2.16
C MET A 168 2.75 7.05 3.04
N THR A 169 2.96 8.20 3.65
CA THR A 169 3.85 8.34 4.83
C THR A 169 3.02 8.82 6.01
N VAL A 170 3.42 8.47 7.24
CA VAL A 170 2.61 8.74 8.45
C VAL A 170 3.43 9.53 9.46
N THR A 171 2.95 10.72 9.87
CA THR A 171 3.60 11.62 10.83
C THR A 171 2.93 11.63 12.21
N ALA A 172 3.65 12.09 13.23
CA ALA A 172 3.09 12.33 14.56
C ALA A 172 2.49 13.75 14.63
N GLY A 173 1.18 13.87 14.40
CA GLY A 173 0.51 15.15 14.25
C GLY A 173 0.77 15.79 12.89
N ILE A 174 0.38 17.05 12.76
CA ILE A 174 0.54 17.84 11.55
C ILE A 174 1.32 19.12 11.85
N ASP A 175 2.50 19.24 11.27
CA ASP A 175 3.31 20.45 11.31
C ASP A 175 3.46 21.03 9.88
N PRO A 176 3.15 22.33 9.66
CA PRO A 176 3.24 22.92 8.33
C PRO A 176 4.62 22.85 7.68
N ALA A 177 5.70 22.91 8.46
CA ALA A 177 7.05 22.80 7.93
C ALA A 177 7.35 21.36 7.49
N GLU A 178 6.91 20.36 8.26
CA GLU A 178 7.02 18.95 7.87
C GLU A 178 6.17 18.63 6.63
N VAL A 179 4.95 19.15 6.55
CA VAL A 179 4.10 19.00 5.36
C VAL A 179 4.79 19.59 4.13
N PHE A 180 5.42 20.77 4.28
CA PHE A 180 6.21 21.37 3.21
C PHE A 180 7.38 20.47 2.81
N MET A 181 8.14 19.94 3.77
CA MET A 181 9.26 19.04 3.50
C MET A 181 8.82 17.78 2.76
N ILE A 182 7.76 17.11 3.22
CA ILE A 182 7.25 15.90 2.57
C ILE A 182 6.78 16.23 1.15
N LYS A 183 6.04 17.32 0.96
CA LYS A 183 5.55 17.72 -0.36
C LYS A 183 6.68 18.07 -1.34
N THR A 184 7.78 18.64 -0.84
CA THR A 184 8.92 19.05 -1.67
C THR A 184 9.86 17.89 -1.98
N TYR A 185 10.15 17.04 -0.98
CA TYR A 185 11.21 16.04 -1.07
C TYR A 185 10.70 14.61 -1.27
N CYS A 186 9.40 14.34 -1.06
CA CYS A 186 8.77 13.04 -1.25
C CYS A 186 7.63 13.09 -2.29
N PRO A 187 7.86 13.57 -3.53
CA PRO A 187 6.82 13.72 -4.55
C PRO A 187 6.15 12.42 -4.97
N SER A 188 6.75 11.25 -4.68
CA SER A 188 6.16 9.94 -4.98
C SER A 188 5.17 9.45 -3.91
N ILE A 189 4.93 10.22 -2.84
CA ILE A 189 3.91 9.95 -1.82
C ILE A 189 2.53 10.47 -2.28
N ASP A 190 1.52 9.59 -2.28
CA ASP A 190 0.15 9.98 -2.64
C ASP A 190 -0.67 10.51 -1.46
N ILE A 191 -0.41 9.99 -0.25
CA ILE A 191 -1.21 10.25 0.96
C ILE A 191 -0.30 10.67 2.11
N LEU A 192 -0.68 11.72 2.82
CA LEU A 192 -0.17 12.00 4.15
C LEU A 192 -1.11 11.40 5.20
N GLY A 193 -0.62 10.42 5.95
CA GLY A 193 -1.26 9.93 7.16
C GLY A 193 -0.83 10.75 8.37
N VAL A 194 -1.74 11.01 9.29
CA VAL A 194 -1.48 11.78 10.51
C VAL A 194 -1.95 10.98 11.71
N ASN A 195 -1.03 10.62 12.60
CA ASN A 195 -1.38 10.09 13.91
C ASN A 195 -1.76 11.26 14.82
N THR A 196 -2.93 11.21 15.45
CA THR A 196 -3.40 12.24 16.38
C THR A 196 -3.83 11.58 17.69
N TYR A 197 -3.24 12.04 18.79
CA TYR A 197 -3.53 11.55 20.14
C TYR A 197 -4.08 12.70 20.97
N GLY A 198 -5.41 12.81 21.02
CA GLY A 198 -6.09 14.01 21.48
C GLY A 198 -6.02 15.14 20.45
N GLY A 199 -6.85 16.17 20.60
CA GLY A 199 -6.76 17.36 19.75
C GLY A 199 -7.33 17.25 18.33
N VAL A 200 -8.13 16.23 18.03
CA VAL A 200 -8.90 16.13 16.75
C VAL A 200 -9.72 17.40 16.49
N GLN A 201 -10.15 18.09 17.54
CA GLN A 201 -10.86 19.38 17.46
C GLN A 201 -10.01 20.56 16.95
N TYR A 202 -8.70 20.39 16.80
CA TYR A 202 -7.75 21.43 16.37
C TYR A 202 -7.08 21.12 15.01
N LEU A 203 -7.44 19.99 14.38
CA LEU A 203 -7.06 19.66 13.00
C LEU A 203 -8.01 20.33 12.01
#